data_AF-A0A945M9K1-F1
#
_entry.id   AF-A0A945M9K1-F1
#
_cell.length_a   1.000
_cell.length_b   1.000
_cell.length_c   1.000
_cell.angle_alpha   90.00
_cell.angle_beta   90.00
_cell.angle_gamma   90.00
#
_symmetry.space_group_name_H-M   'P 1'
#
loop_
_entity.id
_entity.type
_entity.pdbx_description
1 polymer ?
#
loop_
_entity_poly.entity_id
_entity_poly.type
_entity_poly.pdbx_seq_one_letter_code
_entity_poly.pdbx_strand_id
1 'polypeptide(L)'
;TTVREARTLVEFDDRFSAPRNGFAGAAEYYERCKAVRFLGGVPVPTLVLHARDDPWVPAAAYEAFDWAKNPNLTLALSDGGGHVGFHGWGGPWHDRAIRAFLDRVSP
;
A
#
# COMPACT_ATOMS: atom_id res chain seq x y z
N THR A 1 11.65 -26.22 5.39
CA THR A 1 12.29 -25.36 4.38
C THR A 1 12.85 -24.15 5.07
N THR A 2 14.12 -23.78 4.85
CA THR A 2 14.75 -22.70 5.62
C THR A 2 14.53 -21.34 4.95
N VAL A 3 14.43 -20.28 5.76
CA VAL A 3 14.30 -18.89 5.27
C VAL A 3 15.51 -18.47 4.43
N ARG A 4 16.69 -19.01 4.72
CA ARG A 4 17.95 -18.74 4.01
C ARG A 4 17.93 -19.14 2.54
N GLU A 5 17.03 -20.04 2.15
CA GLU A 5 16.89 -20.53 0.78
C GLU A 5 15.86 -19.72 -0.03
N ALA A 6 15.20 -18.72 0.57
CA ALA A 6 14.21 -17.91 -0.13
C ALA A 6 14.90 -17.03 -1.19
N ARG A 7 14.40 -17.08 -2.43
CA ARG A 7 14.91 -16.30 -3.57
C ARG A 7 13.97 -15.18 -4.00
N THR A 8 12.75 -15.17 -3.48
CA THR A 8 11.74 -14.15 -3.77
C THR A 8 11.10 -13.68 -2.47
N LEU A 9 10.48 -12.50 -2.50
CA LEU A 9 9.73 -11.98 -1.35
C LEU A 9 8.56 -12.91 -0.99
N VAL A 10 7.87 -13.46 -2.00
CA VAL A 10 6.79 -14.42 -1.79
C VAL A 10 7.29 -15.67 -1.08
N GLU A 11 8.46 -16.22 -1.46
CA GLU A 11 9.05 -17.37 -0.75
C GLU A 11 9.47 -17.03 0.68
N PHE A 12 9.98 -15.81 0.91
CA PHE A 12 10.29 -15.34 2.25
C PHE A 12 9.02 -15.26 3.10
N ASP A 13 7.96 -14.65 2.56
CA ASP A 13 6.69 -14.54 3.25
C ASP A 13 6.05 -15.91 3.49
N ASP A 14 6.16 -16.83 2.55
CA ASP A 14 5.60 -18.18 2.67
C ASP A 14 6.31 -19.01 3.75
N ARG A 15 7.63 -18.85 3.87
CA ARG A 15 8.46 -19.62 4.80
C ARG A 15 8.61 -18.98 6.17
N PHE A 16 8.43 -17.66 6.28
CA PHE A 16 8.68 -16.91 7.50
C PHE A 16 7.49 -16.06 7.92
N SER A 17 7.12 -15.03 7.15
CA SER A 17 6.13 -14.04 7.56
C SER A 17 4.76 -14.68 7.83
N ALA A 18 4.27 -15.50 6.91
CA ALA A 18 2.96 -16.12 7.00
C ALA A 18 2.87 -17.11 8.18
N PRO A 19 3.75 -18.13 8.33
CA PRO A 19 3.65 -19.07 9.45
C PRO A 19 3.86 -18.40 10.81
N ARG A 20 4.76 -17.40 10.90
CA ARG A 20 5.04 -16.68 12.14
C ARG A 20 3.84 -15.88 12.65
N ASN A 21 2.94 -15.51 11.75
CA ASN A 21 1.71 -14.77 12.02
C ASN A 21 0.45 -15.65 11.93
N GLY A 22 0.59 -16.98 11.85
CA GLY A 22 -0.53 -17.93 11.89
C GLY A 22 -1.32 -18.06 10.58
N PHE A 23 -0.73 -17.67 9.45
CA PHE A 23 -1.28 -17.91 8.12
C PHE A 23 -0.70 -19.20 7.53
N ALA A 24 -1.47 -19.88 6.67
CA ALA A 24 -1.06 -21.12 6.00
C ALA A 24 0.07 -20.92 4.98
N GLY A 25 0.21 -19.70 4.44
CA GLY A 25 1.24 -19.34 3.46
C GLY A 25 1.09 -17.91 2.97
N ALA A 26 1.98 -17.48 2.08
CA ALA A 26 2.05 -16.10 1.59
C ALA A 26 0.73 -15.64 0.93
N ALA A 27 0.08 -16.53 0.18
CA ALA A 27 -1.18 -16.23 -0.48
C ALA A 27 -2.31 -15.88 0.51
N GLU A 28 -2.43 -16.65 1.60
CA GLU A 28 -3.44 -16.37 2.64
C GLU A 28 -3.09 -15.08 3.39
N TYR A 29 -1.80 -14.88 3.71
CA TYR A 29 -1.31 -13.65 4.32
C TYR A 29 -1.68 -12.43 3.49
N TYR A 30 -1.35 -12.40 2.19
CA TYR A 30 -1.69 -11.28 1.31
C TYR A 30 -3.20 -11.10 1.15
N GLU A 31 -3.98 -12.18 0.99
CA GLU A 31 -5.42 -12.05 0.86
C GLU A 31 -6.06 -11.47 2.12
N ARG A 32 -5.63 -11.90 3.31
CA ARG A 32 -6.21 -11.44 4.57
C ARG A 32 -5.71 -10.06 5.01
N CYS A 33 -4.48 -9.70 4.65
CA CYS A 33 -3.84 -8.46 5.09
C CYS A 33 -3.81 -7.33 4.05
N LYS A 34 -4.26 -7.54 2.81
CA LYS A 34 -4.29 -6.47 1.81
C LYS A 34 -5.13 -5.28 2.27
N ALA A 35 -4.55 -4.08 2.19
CA ALA A 35 -5.13 -2.85 2.73
C ALA A 35 -6.56 -2.58 2.23
N VAL A 36 -6.83 -2.88 0.96
CA VAL A 36 -8.14 -2.64 0.31
C VAL A 36 -9.33 -3.30 1.01
N ARG A 37 -9.11 -4.35 1.82
CA ARG A 37 -10.17 -4.98 2.63
C ARG A 37 -10.61 -4.11 3.80
N PHE A 38 -9.74 -3.22 4.26
CA PHE A 38 -9.95 -2.40 5.46
C PHE A 38 -10.26 -0.94 5.12
N LEU A 39 -9.90 -0.48 3.92
CA LEU A 39 -10.11 0.90 3.48
C LEU A 39 -11.55 1.40 3.67
N GLY A 40 -12.55 0.56 3.40
CA GLY A 40 -13.96 0.93 3.58
C GLY A 40 -14.36 1.29 5.02
N GLY A 41 -13.61 0.81 6.02
CA GLY A 41 -13.88 1.06 7.44
C GLY A 41 -13.11 2.22 8.06
N VAL A 42 -12.29 2.94 7.28
CA VAL A 42 -11.45 4.03 7.81
C VAL A 42 -12.34 5.23 8.20
N PRO A 43 -12.37 5.64 9.49
CA PRO A 43 -13.36 6.61 9.99
C PRO A 43 -12.89 8.06 9.94
N VAL A 44 -11.63 8.31 9.54
CA VAL A 44 -11.01 9.64 9.55
C VAL A 44 -10.47 9.98 8.17
N PRO A 45 -10.41 11.28 7.81
CA PRO A 45 -9.79 11.69 6.57
C PRO A 45 -8.41 11.06 6.40
N THR A 46 -8.18 10.36 5.29
CA THR A 46 -6.96 9.60 5.03
C THR A 46 -6.49 9.78 3.58
N LEU A 47 -5.23 10.14 3.41
CA LEU A 47 -4.55 10.11 2.12
C LEU A 47 -4.00 8.70 1.86
N VAL A 48 -4.41 8.08 0.76
CA VAL A 48 -3.78 6.87 0.22
C VAL A 48 -2.91 7.28 -0.94
N LEU A 49 -1.59 7.23 -0.72
CA LEU A 49 -0.60 7.55 -1.74
C LEU A 49 0.04 6.26 -2.27
N HIS A 50 0.03 6.08 -3.59
CA HIS A 50 0.57 4.88 -4.23
C HIS A 50 1.09 5.16 -5.65
N ALA A 51 1.93 4.25 -6.17
CA ALA A 51 2.51 4.36 -7.51
C ALA A 51 2.24 3.09 -8.32
N ARG A 52 1.88 3.24 -9.60
CA ARG A 52 1.61 2.12 -10.51
C ARG A 52 2.85 1.27 -10.80
N ASP A 53 4.03 1.87 -10.67
CA ASP A 53 5.32 1.22 -10.87
C ASP A 53 5.93 0.65 -9.57
N ASP A 54 5.17 0.54 -8.48
CA ASP A 54 5.63 -0.08 -7.24
C ASP A 54 5.98 -1.58 -7.49
N PRO A 55 7.25 -1.99 -7.30
CA PRO A 55 7.67 -3.37 -7.56
C PRO A 55 7.28 -4.37 -6.47
N TRP A 56 6.73 -3.91 -5.34
CA TRP A 56 6.36 -4.72 -4.18
C TRP A 56 4.85 -4.89 -4.06
N VAL A 57 4.10 -3.80 -4.23
CA VAL A 57 2.65 -3.77 -4.03
C VAL A 57 1.96 -3.42 -5.35
N PRO A 58 1.28 -4.37 -6.02
CA PRO A 58 0.61 -4.10 -7.29
C PRO A 58 -0.55 -3.11 -7.15
N ALA A 59 -0.59 -2.10 -8.03
CA ALA A 59 -1.63 -1.07 -8.03
C ALA A 59 -3.03 -1.59 -8.39
N ALA A 60 -3.14 -2.76 -9.03
CA ALA A 60 -4.41 -3.33 -9.50
C ALA A 60 -5.48 -3.42 -8.40
N ALA A 61 -5.07 -3.68 -7.14
CA ALA A 61 -5.99 -3.71 -6.01
C ALA A 61 -6.64 -2.35 -5.73
N TYR A 62 -5.87 -1.26 -5.86
CA TYR A 62 -6.33 0.12 -5.65
C TYR A 62 -7.11 0.65 -6.86
N GLU A 63 -6.78 0.21 -8.07
CA GLU A 63 -7.52 0.54 -9.29
C GLU A 63 -8.91 -0.13 -9.31
N ALA A 64 -9.01 -1.35 -8.79
CA ALA A 64 -10.28 -2.06 -8.66
C ALA A 64 -11.12 -1.64 -7.45
N PHE A 65 -10.56 -0.85 -6.52
CA PHE A 65 -11.27 -0.40 -5.33
C PHE A 65 -12.28 0.71 -5.69
N ASP A 66 -13.52 0.55 -5.21
CA ASP A 66 -14.55 1.57 -5.37
C ASP A 66 -14.38 2.67 -4.31
N TRP A 67 -13.67 3.73 -4.69
CA TRP A 67 -13.34 4.86 -3.82
C TRP A 67 -14.55 5.66 -3.35
N ALA A 68 -15.70 5.57 -4.04
CA ALA A 68 -16.93 6.22 -3.60
C ALA A 68 -17.50 5.59 -2.32
N LYS A 69 -17.08 4.36 -1.96
CA LYS A 69 -17.53 3.66 -0.74
C LYS A 69 -17.10 4.34 0.55
N ASN A 70 -16.03 5.12 0.55
CA ASN A 70 -15.57 5.82 1.74
C ASN A 70 -15.09 7.24 1.40
N PRO A 71 -15.92 8.28 1.64
CA PRO A 71 -15.57 9.66 1.33
C PRO A 71 -14.45 10.23 2.22
N ASN A 72 -14.06 9.53 3.29
CA ASN A 72 -12.90 9.91 4.09
C ASN A 72 -11.58 9.64 3.35
N LEU A 73 -11.59 8.83 2.30
CA LEU A 73 -10.38 8.46 1.58
C LEU A 73 -10.11 9.42 0.43
N THR A 74 -8.84 9.80 0.26
CA THR A 74 -8.35 10.48 -0.94
C THR A 74 -7.25 9.62 -1.55
N LEU A 75 -7.45 9.14 -2.77
CA LEU A 75 -6.43 8.43 -3.53
C LEU A 75 -5.54 9.41 -4.29
N ALA A 76 -4.23 9.27 -4.12
CA ALA A 76 -3.21 9.82 -5.00
C ALA A 76 -2.46 8.65 -5.65
N LEU A 77 -2.94 8.21 -6.82
CA LEU A 77 -2.32 7.14 -7.60
C LEU A 77 -1.53 7.73 -8.76
N SER A 78 -0.21 7.64 -8.67
CA SER A 78 0.74 8.16 -9.65
C SER A 78 1.21 7.09 -10.63
N ASP A 79 1.62 7.48 -11.84
CA ASP A 79 2.23 6.54 -12.79
C ASP A 79 3.63 6.10 -12.37
N GLY A 80 4.33 6.95 -11.59
CA GLY A 80 5.71 6.74 -11.18
C GLY A 80 6.00 7.23 -9.77
N GLY A 81 6.79 6.45 -9.05
CA GLY A 81 7.18 6.73 -7.67
C GLY A 81 7.90 5.57 -7.00
N GLY A 82 7.81 4.36 -7.56
CA GLY A 82 8.32 3.14 -6.95
C GLY A 82 7.68 2.88 -5.59
N HIS A 83 8.34 2.05 -4.77
CA HIS A 83 7.79 1.68 -3.47
C HIS A 83 7.85 2.83 -2.43
N VAL A 84 8.92 3.63 -2.47
CA VAL A 84 9.20 4.69 -1.47
C VAL A 84 9.83 5.96 -2.08
N GLY A 85 9.94 6.04 -3.41
CA GLY A 85 10.75 7.06 -4.07
C GLY A 85 10.02 8.40 -4.19
N PHE A 86 8.88 8.40 -4.88
CA PHE A 86 8.07 9.58 -5.21
C PHE A 86 8.93 10.84 -5.50
N HIS A 87 10.04 10.66 -6.22
CA HIS A 87 11.02 11.72 -6.45
C HIS A 87 10.48 12.74 -7.46
N GLY A 88 10.80 14.00 -7.25
CA GLY A 88 10.43 15.07 -8.17
C GLY A 88 11.43 16.22 -8.14
N TRP A 89 11.18 17.22 -8.98
CA TRP A 89 11.95 18.46 -8.95
C TRP A 89 11.80 19.15 -7.59
N GLY A 90 12.94 19.54 -7.00
CA GLY A 90 12.98 20.17 -5.68
C GLY A 90 12.75 19.23 -4.49
N GLY A 91 12.82 17.91 -4.70
CA GLY A 91 12.65 16.90 -3.64
C GLY A 91 11.47 15.96 -3.89
N PRO A 92 11.27 14.97 -3.00
CA PRO A 92 10.15 14.04 -3.13
C PRO A 92 8.82 14.80 -3.11
N TRP A 93 7.95 14.49 -4.08
CA TRP A 93 6.68 15.19 -4.21
C TRP A 93 5.64 14.71 -3.19
N HIS A 94 5.83 13.53 -2.59
CA HIS A 94 4.92 13.00 -1.57
C HIS A 94 4.78 13.95 -0.38
N ASP A 95 5.85 14.63 0.03
CA ASP A 95 5.81 15.62 1.11
C ASP A 95 4.83 16.76 0.82
N ARG A 96 4.83 17.24 -0.43
CA ARG A 96 3.89 18.30 -0.87
C ARG A 96 2.45 17.79 -0.91
N ALA A 97 2.25 16.54 -1.33
CA ALA A 97 0.93 15.91 -1.32
C ALA A 97 0.39 15.74 0.10
N ILE A 98 1.24 15.29 1.04
CA ILE A 98 0.91 15.16 2.46
C ILE A 98 0.56 16.53 3.06
N ARG A 99 1.40 17.55 2.82
CA ARG A 99 1.14 18.94 3.25
C ARG A 99 -0.21 19.43 2.75
N ALA A 100 -0.47 19.35 1.45
CA ALA A 100 -1.73 19.80 0.85
C ALA A 100 -2.95 19.03 1.40
N PHE A 101 -2.78 17.73 1.68
CA PHE A 101 -3.82 16.94 2.33
C PHE A 101 -4.11 17.43 3.75
N LEU A 102 -3.06 17.64 4.56
CA LEU A 102 -3.18 18.10 5.94
C LEU A 102 -3.82 19.50 6.02
N ASP A 103 -3.38 20.44 5.18
CA ASP A 103 -3.93 21.80 5.11
C ASP A 103 -5.44 21.80 4.78
N ARG A 104 -5.93 20.77 4.07
CA ARG A 104 -7.37 20.62 3.73
C ARG A 104 -8.20 20.03 4.87
N VAL A 105 -7.62 19.17 5.70
CA VAL A 105 -8.36 18.43 6.75
C VAL A 105 -8.17 19.01 8.15
N SER A 106 -7.20 19.90 8.33
CA SER A 106 -6.90 20.61 9.57
C SER A 106 -7.08 22.13 9.38
N PRO A 107 -8.31 22.65 9.54
CA PRO A 107 -8.58 24.09 9.44
C PRO A 107 -7.98 24.91 10.59
#